data_AF-A0A535LEE2-F1
#
_entry.id   AF-A0A535LEE2-F1
#
_cell.length_a   1.000
_cell.length_b   1.000
_cell.length_c   1.000
_cell.angle_alpha   90.00
_cell.angle_beta   90.00
_cell.angle_gamma   90.00
#
_symmetry.space_group_name_H-M   'P 1'
#
loop_
_entity.id
_entity.type
_entity.pdbx_description
1 polymer ?
#
loop_
_entity_poly.entity_id
_entity_poly.type
_entity_poly.pdbx_seq_one_letter_code
_entity_poly.pdbx_strand_id
1 'polypeptide(L)'
;MQSVQDLATAVQRVVANVEKVIVGKGESVAFSLIAVICHGHVLIEDVPGVGKTVLTKAIARSIGCTFKRIQFTPDLLPSDVTGTSIYNQKTSNFEFRPGPIM
;
A
#
# COMPACT_ATOMS: atom_id res chain seq x y z
N MET A 1 13.87 17.51 -20.19
CA MET A 1 13.99 16.17 -20.80
C MET A 1 14.73 15.19 -19.90
N GLN A 2 15.88 15.56 -19.33
CA GLN A 2 16.64 14.69 -18.39
C GLN A 2 15.79 14.09 -17.26
N SER A 3 14.98 14.90 -16.58
CA SER A 3 14.13 14.47 -15.45
C SER A 3 13.11 13.39 -15.81
N VAL A 4 12.55 13.43 -17.02
CA VAL A 4 11.57 12.42 -17.49
C VAL A 4 12.29 11.11 -17.81
N GLN A 5 13.50 11.19 -18.38
CA GLN A 5 14.35 10.02 -18.63
C GLN A 5 14.75 9.33 -17.31
N ASP A 6 15.11 10.11 -16.31
CA ASP A 6 15.51 9.61 -14.99
C ASP A 6 14.33 8.90 -14.30
N LEU A 7 13.14 9.49 -14.37
CA LEU A 7 11.91 8.87 -13.85
C LEU A 7 11.60 7.55 -14.57
N ALA A 8 11.65 7.54 -15.91
CA ALA A 8 11.40 6.33 -16.70
C ALA A 8 12.38 5.20 -16.31
N THR A 9 13.66 5.53 -16.12
CA THR A 9 14.69 4.58 -15.68
C THR A 9 14.41 4.06 -14.28
N ALA A 10 14.00 4.93 -13.34
CA ALA A 10 13.64 4.53 -11.99
C ALA A 10 12.42 3.59 -11.99
N VAL A 11 11.38 3.91 -12.76
CA VAL A 11 10.18 3.08 -12.89
C VAL A 11 10.53 1.70 -13.46
N GLN A 12 11.36 1.63 -14.50
CA GLN A 12 11.81 0.36 -15.08
C GLN A 12 12.57 -0.50 -14.05
N ARG A 13 13.42 0.13 -13.21
CA ARG A 13 14.12 -0.58 -12.13
C ARG A 13 13.15 -1.14 -11.09
N VAL A 14 12.09 -0.39 -10.75
CA VAL A 14 11.05 -0.85 -9.82
C VAL A 14 10.26 -2.02 -10.43
N VAL A 15 9.82 -1.91 -11.69
CA VAL A 15 9.12 -3.00 -12.40
C VAL A 15 9.96 -4.27 -12.40
N ALA A 16 11.22 -4.18 -12.85
CA ALA A 16 12.14 -5.31 -12.89
C ALA A 16 12.40 -5.93 -11.51
N ASN A 17 12.34 -5.14 -10.43
CA ASN A 17 12.49 -5.67 -9.08
C ASN A 17 11.22 -6.40 -8.59
N VAL A 18 10.04 -5.88 -8.91
CA VAL A 18 8.75 -6.50 -8.56
C VAL A 18 8.52 -7.80 -9.32
N GLU A 19 8.91 -7.85 -10.61
CA GLU A 19 8.75 -9.03 -11.46
C GLU A 19 9.61 -10.23 -11.02
N LYS A 20 10.61 -10.03 -10.14
CA LYS A 20 11.35 -11.14 -9.50
C LYS A 20 10.49 -11.98 -8.57
N VAL A 21 9.38 -11.42 -8.05
CA VAL A 21 8.48 -12.08 -7.09
C VAL A 21 7.04 -12.18 -7.58
N ILE A 22 6.66 -11.37 -8.57
CA ILE A 22 5.35 -11.40 -9.22
C ILE A 22 5.52 -11.86 -10.66
N VAL A 23 5.02 -13.04 -10.97
CA VAL A 23 5.13 -13.65 -12.32
C VAL A 23 3.84 -13.39 -13.11
N GLY A 24 3.98 -12.98 -14.37
CA GLY A 24 2.85 -12.91 -15.31
C GLY A 24 1.84 -11.78 -15.06
N LYS A 25 2.19 -10.75 -14.27
CA LYS A 25 1.31 -9.60 -13.96
C LYS A 25 1.96 -8.24 -14.28
N GLY A 26 2.79 -8.17 -15.32
CA GLY A 26 3.53 -6.94 -15.69
C GLY A 26 2.63 -5.71 -15.87
N GLU A 27 1.46 -5.89 -16.49
CA GLU A 27 0.47 -4.82 -16.67
C GLU A 27 -0.09 -4.31 -15.32
N SER A 28 -0.44 -5.22 -14.40
CA SER A 28 -0.91 -4.84 -13.07
C SER A 28 0.16 -4.10 -12.27
N VAL A 29 1.44 -4.46 -12.42
CA VAL A 29 2.57 -3.73 -11.83
C VAL A 29 2.64 -2.32 -12.42
N ALA A 30 2.57 -2.19 -13.74
CA ALA A 30 2.64 -0.90 -14.43
C ALA A 30 1.49 0.03 -14.02
N PHE A 31 0.23 -0.42 -14.05
CA PHE A 31 -0.91 0.39 -13.63
C PHE A 31 -0.86 0.77 -12.16
N SER A 32 -0.37 -0.13 -11.29
CA SER A 32 -0.20 0.20 -9.87
C SER A 32 0.83 1.31 -9.66
N LEU A 33 1.94 1.29 -10.41
CA LEU A 33 2.96 2.34 -10.34
C LEU A 33 2.45 3.66 -10.91
N ILE A 34 1.68 3.64 -12.00
CA ILE A 34 1.02 4.83 -12.55
C ILE A 34 0.12 5.46 -11.48
N ALA A 35 -0.73 4.65 -10.84
CA ALA A 35 -1.62 5.14 -9.78
C ALA A 35 -0.83 5.77 -8.63
N VAL A 36 0.26 5.14 -8.16
CA VAL A 36 1.11 5.70 -7.09
C VAL A 36 1.70 7.05 -7.50
N ILE A 37 2.26 7.17 -8.71
CA ILE A 37 2.86 8.42 -9.20
C ILE A 37 1.80 9.53 -9.33
N CYS A 38 0.59 9.16 -9.77
CA CYS A 38 -0.54 10.08 -9.91
C CYS A 38 -1.30 10.32 -8.60
N HIS A 39 -0.86 9.79 -7.46
CA HIS A 39 -1.55 9.86 -6.18
C HIS A 39 -2.99 9.31 -6.22
N GLY A 40 -3.23 8.31 -7.07
CA GLY A 40 -4.52 7.63 -7.24
C GLY A 40 -4.66 6.38 -6.37
N HIS A 41 -5.81 5.71 -6.53
CA HIS A 41 -6.13 4.46 -5.85
C HIS A 41 -6.35 3.34 -6.86
N VAL A 42 -6.05 2.10 -6.45
CA VAL A 42 -6.17 0.91 -7.29
C VAL A 42 -7.15 -0.07 -6.64
N LEU A 43 -8.16 -0.49 -7.40
CA LEU A 43 -8.97 -1.66 -7.09
C LEU A 43 -8.38 -2.86 -7.83
N ILE A 44 -8.00 -3.91 -7.09
CA ILE A 44 -7.47 -5.14 -7.68
C ILE A 44 -8.55 -6.23 -7.57
N GLU A 45 -9.28 -6.42 -8.65
CA GLU A 45 -10.21 -7.54 -8.80
C GLU A 45 -9.48 -8.75 -9.38
N ASP A 46 -9.41 -9.81 -8.58
CA ASP A 46 -8.75 -11.06 -9.00
C ASP A 46 -9.24 -12.21 -8.12
N VAL A 47 -8.96 -13.45 -8.49
CA VAL A 47 -9.32 -14.62 -7.68
C VAL A 47 -8.44 -14.73 -6.41
N PRO A 48 -8.93 -15.30 -5.30
CA PRO A 48 -8.12 -15.46 -4.09
C PRO A 48 -6.82 -16.26 -4.36
N GLY A 49 -5.72 -15.90 -3.68
CA GLY A 49 -4.46 -16.66 -3.73
C GLY A 49 -3.45 -16.26 -4.83
N VAL A 50 -3.81 -15.37 -5.75
CA VAL A 50 -2.96 -14.95 -6.91
C VAL A 50 -1.95 -13.83 -6.60
N GLY A 51 -1.55 -13.67 -5.35
CA GLY A 51 -0.47 -12.75 -4.99
C GLY A 51 -0.84 -11.26 -4.94
N LYS A 52 -2.12 -10.88 -4.89
CA LYS A 52 -2.56 -9.46 -4.74
C LYS A 52 -1.84 -8.72 -3.59
N THR A 53 -1.74 -9.37 -2.43
CA THR A 53 -1.02 -8.83 -1.26
C THR A 53 0.49 -8.77 -1.49
N VAL A 54 1.04 -9.75 -2.22
CA VAL A 54 2.47 -9.79 -2.54
C VAL A 54 2.82 -8.66 -3.50
N LEU A 55 1.97 -8.38 -4.48
CA LEU A 55 2.13 -7.28 -5.44
C LEU A 55 2.24 -5.93 -4.74
N THR A 56 1.26 -5.59 -3.91
CA THR A 56 1.25 -4.32 -3.16
C THR A 56 2.43 -4.22 -2.20
N LYS A 57 2.78 -5.30 -1.50
CA LYS A 57 3.95 -5.33 -0.62
C LYS A 57 5.28 -5.19 -1.37
N ALA A 58 5.41 -5.82 -2.54
CA ALA A 58 6.61 -5.76 -3.38
C ALA A 58 6.81 -4.36 -3.96
N ILE A 59 5.73 -3.70 -4.41
CA ILE A 59 5.78 -2.30 -4.85
C ILE A 59 6.22 -1.41 -3.70
N ALA A 60 5.53 -1.44 -2.55
CA ALA A 60 5.86 -0.59 -1.40
C ALA A 60 7.33 -0.74 -0.97
N ARG A 61 7.83 -1.97 -0.88
CA ARG A 61 9.23 -2.24 -0.54
C ARG A 61 10.22 -1.74 -1.60
N SER A 62 9.86 -1.78 -2.89
CA SER A 62 10.73 -1.34 -3.98
C SER A 62 10.89 0.18 -4.04
N ILE A 63 9.93 0.93 -3.52
CA ILE A 63 9.95 2.40 -3.49
C ILE A 63 10.22 2.98 -2.08
N GLY A 64 10.53 2.14 -1.10
CA GLY A 64 10.84 2.57 0.28
C GLY A 64 9.64 3.05 1.09
N CYS A 65 8.41 2.66 0.70
CA CYS A 65 7.20 3.01 1.44
C CYS A 65 6.88 2.00 2.56
N THR A 66 6.11 2.45 3.54
CA THR A 66 5.49 1.57 4.53
C THR A 66 4.34 0.79 3.92
N PHE A 67 4.17 -0.46 4.32
CA PHE A 67 3.04 -1.30 3.96
C PHE A 67 2.17 -1.57 5.18
N LYS A 68 0.89 -1.26 5.09
CA LYS A 68 -0.12 -1.59 6.11
C LYS A 68 -1.29 -2.31 5.43
N ARG A 69 -1.87 -3.30 6.10
CA ARG A 69 -2.97 -4.11 5.59
C ARG A 69 -4.14 -4.03 6.56
N ILE A 70 -5.30 -3.67 6.03
CA ILE A 70 -6.58 -3.68 6.76
C ILE A 70 -7.43 -4.80 6.16
N GLN A 71 -7.84 -5.76 6.99
CA GLN A 71 -8.80 -6.77 6.58
C GLN A 71 -10.20 -6.22 6.84
N PHE A 72 -10.99 -6.06 5.78
CA PHE A 72 -12.39 -5.67 5.94
C PHE A 72 -13.19 -6.87 6.43
N THR A 73 -13.98 -6.64 7.47
CA THR A 73 -14.94 -7.57 8.07
C THR A 73 -16.27 -6.82 8.24
N PRO A 74 -17.42 -7.52 8.37
CA PRO A 74 -18.72 -6.87 8.56
C PRO A 74 -18.78 -5.99 9.81
N ASP A 75 -17.98 -6.32 10.81
CA ASP A 75 -17.97 -5.64 12.12
C ASP A 75 -16.93 -4.51 12.22
N LEU A 76 -16.13 -4.29 11.17
CA LEU A 76 -15.08 -3.27 11.20
C LEU A 76 -15.70 -1.87 11.34
N LEU A 77 -15.31 -1.14 12.39
CA LEU A 77 -15.78 0.22 12.63
C LEU A 77 -14.88 1.25 11.93
N PRO A 78 -15.38 2.44 11.56
CA PRO A 78 -14.55 3.52 11.04
C PRO A 78 -13.39 3.91 11.97
N SER A 79 -13.60 3.81 13.29
CA SER A 79 -12.57 4.05 14.32
C SER A 79 -11.44 3.03 14.29
N ASP A 80 -11.67 1.80 13.82
CA ASP A 80 -10.63 0.78 13.70
C ASP A 80 -9.66 1.09 12.55
N VAL A 81 -10.07 1.95 11.61
CA VAL A 81 -9.25 2.41 10.48
C VAL A 81 -8.58 3.75 10.78
N THR A 82 -9.32 4.68 11.37
CA THR A 82 -8.88 6.07 11.59
C THR A 82 -8.20 6.28 12.95
N GLY A 83 -8.61 5.54 13.97
CA GLY A 83 -8.10 5.65 15.34
C GLY A 83 -9.21 5.89 16.37
N THR A 84 -8.87 5.76 17.64
CA THR A 84 -9.79 5.96 18.76
C THR A 84 -9.07 6.52 20.00
N SER A 85 -9.81 7.23 20.84
CA SER A 85 -9.30 7.72 22.12
C SER A 85 -9.50 6.68 23.22
N ILE A 86 -8.40 6.24 23.82
CA ILE A 86 -8.40 5.21 24.87
C ILE A 86 -8.10 5.88 26.20
N TYR A 87 -8.91 5.59 27.22
CA TYR A 87 -8.66 6.04 28.58
C TYR A 87 -7.43 5.35 29.17
N ASN A 88 -6.41 6.12 29.51
CA ASN A 88 -5.21 5.64 30.19
C ASN A 88 -5.39 5.80 31.71
N GLN A 89 -5.57 4.67 32.40
CA GLN A 89 -5.80 4.66 33.85
C GLN A 89 -4.62 5.23 34.66
N LYS A 90 -3.38 5.13 34.15
CA LYS A 90 -2.19 5.64 34.85
C LYS A 90 -2.17 7.18 34.88
N THR A 91 -2.62 7.81 33.80
CA THR A 91 -2.64 9.27 33.65
C THR A 91 -4.02 9.85 33.93
N SER A 92 -5.04 9.02 34.07
CA SER A 92 -6.46 9.39 34.19
C SER A 92 -6.95 10.32 33.07
N ASN A 93 -6.36 10.18 31.88
CA ASN A 93 -6.65 10.99 30.70
C ASN A 93 -6.96 10.10 29.50
N PHE A 94 -7.70 10.66 28.53
CA PHE A 94 -7.89 10.02 27.23
C PHE A 94 -6.70 10.31 26.31
N GLU A 95 -6.12 9.25 25.73
CA GLU A 95 -5.02 9.32 24.77
C GLU A 95 -5.48 8.79 23.42
N PHE A 96 -5.28 9.60 22.37
CA PHE A 96 -5.62 9.18 21.00
C PHE A 96 -4.63 8.12 20.51
N ARG A 97 -5.16 6.98 20.06
CA ARG A 97 -4.39 5.95 19.36
C ARG A 97 -4.71 6.01 17.86
N PRO A 98 -3.75 6.37 17.00
CA PRO A 98 -3.98 6.44 15.57
C PRO A 98 -4.28 5.05 14.98
N GLY A 99 -5.21 5.02 14.03
CA GLY A 99 -5.54 3.81 13.29
C GLY A 99 -4.49 3.47 12.22
N PRO A 100 -4.63 2.32 11.54
CA PRO A 100 -3.69 1.88 10.52
C PRO A 100 -3.56 2.84 9.33
N ILE A 101 -4.54 3.72 9.04
CA ILE A 101 -4.39 4.66 7.91
C ILE A 101 -3.54 5.90 8.26
N MET A 102 -3.35 6.21 9.55
CA MET A 102 -2.58 7.37 10.02
C MET A 102 -1.11 7.04 10.30
#